data_AF-A0A931T8V2-F1
#
_entry.id   AF-A0A931T8V2-F1
#
_cell.length_a   1.000
_cell.length_b   1.000
_cell.length_c   1.000
_cell.angle_alpha   90.00
_cell.angle_beta   90.00
_cell.angle_gamma   90.00
#
_symmetry.space_group_name_H-M   'P 1'
#
loop_
_entity.id
_entity.type
_entity.pdbx_description
1 polymer ?
#
loop_
_entity_poly.entity_id
_entity_poly.type
_entity_poly.pdbx_seq_one_letter_code
_entity_poly.pdbx_strand_id
1 'polypeptide(L)'
;MFERRNAVRFVVLAVVMVSLCALSARSQERSPINPLPTAKVSSSAEVAGTGTTNKVPRWTDGVGTLGDSALYSDPGTGWVGLGTNTPSGQFHIFGNSNQDLFAGMGVDLVNGPAFNFGYGGSSFGAGAGFFNVRPNVLAVAPNPSLRFMTANAQRMIITNIGRVGIGTTAPAYVLDVNGAGHFSGALTVDGNIAAKYQDVAEWVASDDDLAPGTVVVIDSETIDGVTSSARPYDSHVAGVVSSQPGLALGTQGEGKFQIATVGRVRVKADASHGSIAIGDLLVTSDVTGTAMKSQPVKIGDIEMHRPGTLLGKALEPLASGQGEILVLLSLQ
;
A
#
# COMPACT_ATOMS: atom_id res chain seq x y z
N MET A 1 -46.26 -88.39 -13.67
CA MET A 1 -46.43 -89.75 -13.16
C MET A 1 -46.27 -90.67 -14.36
N PHE A 2 -45.18 -91.46 -14.41
CA PHE A 2 -44.81 -92.49 -15.43
C PHE A 2 -44.65 -92.02 -16.90
N GLU A 3 -43.73 -92.49 -17.75
CA GLU A 3 -42.47 -93.25 -17.71
C GLU A 3 -42.01 -93.45 -19.19
N ARG A 4 -40.70 -93.66 -19.42
CA ARG A 4 -40.06 -94.43 -20.53
C ARG A 4 -39.89 -93.82 -21.93
N ARG A 5 -38.84 -94.10 -22.72
CA ARG A 5 -37.46 -94.68 -22.64
C ARG A 5 -36.93 -94.63 -24.11
N ASN A 6 -35.77 -94.06 -24.41
CA ASN A 6 -34.47 -94.70 -24.70
C ASN A 6 -34.36 -95.72 -25.88
N ALA A 7 -33.28 -95.51 -26.67
CA ALA A 7 -32.60 -96.40 -27.65
C ALA A 7 -33.27 -96.48 -29.05
N VAL A 8 -32.58 -96.35 -30.19
CA VAL A 8 -31.40 -97.11 -30.64
C VAL A 8 -30.67 -96.35 -31.79
N ARG A 9 -29.34 -96.30 -31.70
CA ARG A 9 -28.34 -95.94 -32.72
C ARG A 9 -28.13 -97.10 -33.72
N PHE A 10 -27.44 -96.85 -34.84
CA PHE A 10 -26.99 -97.79 -35.91
C PHE A 10 -28.09 -98.07 -36.94
N VAL A 11 -28.00 -97.67 -38.21
CA VAL A 11 -26.99 -97.96 -39.27
C VAL A 11 -27.36 -96.96 -40.40
N VAL A 12 -26.70 -95.83 -40.71
CA VAL A 12 -25.32 -95.57 -41.19
C VAL A 12 -24.86 -96.61 -42.20
N LEU A 13 -24.37 -96.14 -43.36
CA LEU A 13 -23.42 -96.84 -44.24
C LEU A 13 -24.01 -97.71 -45.39
N ALA A 14 -24.60 -97.08 -46.42
CA ALA A 14 -24.54 -97.68 -47.77
C ALA A 14 -24.77 -96.68 -48.92
N VAL A 15 -25.55 -95.60 -48.74
CA VAL A 15 -26.12 -94.90 -49.91
C VAL A 15 -25.44 -93.57 -50.30
N VAL A 16 -24.45 -93.04 -49.56
CA VAL A 16 -23.97 -91.65 -49.79
C VAL A 16 -22.46 -91.49 -50.03
N MET A 17 -21.71 -92.54 -50.40
CA MET A 17 -20.23 -92.41 -50.48
C MET A 17 -19.52 -93.23 -51.56
N VAL A 18 -19.99 -93.24 -52.81
CA VAL A 18 -19.12 -93.55 -53.99
C VAL A 18 -19.52 -92.71 -55.22
N SER A 19 -19.70 -91.40 -55.02
CA SER A 19 -19.56 -90.38 -56.09
C SER A 19 -18.24 -89.62 -55.92
N LEU A 20 -17.17 -90.37 -55.59
CA LEU A 20 -15.80 -89.90 -55.49
C LEU A 20 -14.89 -90.98 -56.12
N CYS A 21 -13.91 -90.54 -56.92
CA CYS A 21 -12.87 -91.31 -57.61
C CYS A 21 -13.19 -91.94 -58.98
N ALA A 22 -13.20 -91.10 -60.02
CA ALA A 22 -12.35 -91.36 -61.19
C ALA A 22 -11.92 -90.04 -61.82
N LEU A 23 -10.72 -89.62 -61.41
CA LEU A 23 -9.90 -88.53 -61.90
C LEU A 23 -9.39 -88.90 -63.31
N SER A 24 -9.60 -88.07 -64.34
CA SER A 24 -8.79 -88.08 -65.57
C SER A 24 -8.98 -86.80 -66.40
N ALA A 25 -7.97 -85.93 -66.27
CA ALA A 25 -7.54 -84.80 -67.10
C ALA A 25 -8.41 -84.32 -68.29
N ARG A 26 -8.77 -83.02 -68.27
CA ARG A 26 -8.26 -82.05 -69.26
C ARG A 26 -8.35 -80.62 -68.75
N SER A 27 -7.19 -79.98 -68.63
CA SER A 27 -6.98 -78.56 -68.39
C SER A 27 -7.69 -77.72 -69.47
N GLN A 28 -8.53 -76.78 -69.03
CA GLN A 28 -8.78 -75.53 -69.75
C GLN A 28 -8.82 -74.41 -68.71
N GLU A 29 -7.70 -73.68 -68.64
CA GLU A 29 -7.53 -72.45 -67.89
C GLU A 29 -8.62 -71.44 -68.29
N ARG A 30 -9.62 -71.25 -67.43
CA ARG A 30 -10.34 -69.98 -67.34
C ARG A 30 -9.68 -69.18 -66.23
N SER A 31 -9.00 -68.11 -66.65
CA SER A 31 -8.28 -67.20 -65.76
C SER A 31 -9.14 -66.76 -64.57
N PRO A 32 -8.59 -66.73 -63.35
CA PRO A 32 -9.33 -66.28 -62.18
C PRO A 32 -9.73 -64.82 -62.37
N ILE A 33 -11.01 -64.53 -62.14
CA ILE A 33 -11.51 -63.17 -61.99
C ILE A 33 -10.76 -62.59 -60.79
N ASN A 34 -9.83 -61.67 -61.04
CA ASN A 34 -9.14 -60.95 -59.98
C ASN A 34 -10.20 -60.32 -59.07
N PRO A 35 -10.12 -60.50 -57.74
CA PRO A 35 -10.96 -59.72 -56.85
C PRO A 35 -10.71 -58.24 -57.16
N LEU A 36 -11.78 -57.45 -57.29
CA LEU A 36 -11.70 -55.99 -57.36
C LEU A 36 -10.67 -55.54 -56.32
N PRO A 37 -9.65 -54.74 -56.69
CA PRO A 37 -8.67 -54.29 -55.72
C PRO A 37 -9.46 -53.66 -54.59
N THR A 38 -9.31 -54.17 -53.36
CA THR A 38 -9.67 -53.40 -52.17
C THR A 38 -9.04 -52.05 -52.42
N ALA A 39 -9.84 -51.02 -52.66
CA ALA A 39 -9.34 -49.67 -52.73
C ALA A 39 -8.55 -49.52 -51.44
N LYS A 40 -7.22 -49.50 -51.55
CA LYS A 40 -6.36 -49.02 -50.48
C LYS A 40 -6.97 -47.65 -50.25
N VAL A 41 -7.70 -47.47 -49.15
CA VAL A 41 -8.04 -46.15 -48.67
C VAL A 41 -6.67 -45.53 -48.59
N SER A 42 -6.33 -44.71 -49.59
CA SER A 42 -5.18 -43.84 -49.49
C SER A 42 -5.52 -43.09 -48.24
N SER A 43 -4.84 -43.40 -47.13
CA SER A 43 -4.75 -42.49 -45.99
C SER A 43 -4.61 -41.14 -46.66
N SER A 44 -5.63 -40.29 -46.52
CA SER A 44 -5.65 -38.94 -47.09
C SER A 44 -4.23 -38.44 -46.98
N ALA A 45 -3.57 -38.10 -48.11
CA ALA A 45 -2.15 -37.75 -48.12
C ALA A 45 -1.88 -37.01 -46.82
N GLU A 46 -1.11 -37.62 -45.90
CA GLU A 46 -0.89 -37.01 -44.60
C GLU A 46 -0.46 -35.59 -44.95
N VAL A 47 -1.19 -34.59 -44.45
CA VAL A 47 -0.82 -33.21 -44.68
C VAL A 47 0.54 -33.07 -44.01
N ALA A 48 1.58 -33.28 -44.80
CA ALA A 48 2.95 -33.41 -44.35
C ALA A 48 3.60 -32.05 -44.56
N GLY A 49 4.09 -31.49 -43.47
CA GLY A 49 4.77 -30.21 -43.44
C GLY A 49 5.92 -30.27 -42.45
N THR A 50 6.94 -29.45 -42.68
CA THR A 50 8.05 -29.25 -41.75
C THR A 50 7.65 -28.17 -40.76
N GLY A 51 7.35 -28.53 -39.51
CA GLY A 51 7.04 -27.58 -38.45
C GLY A 51 7.11 -28.24 -37.08
N THR A 52 7.24 -27.45 -36.03
CA THR A 52 7.23 -27.96 -34.66
C THR A 52 5.79 -28.16 -34.19
N THR A 53 5.49 -29.32 -33.62
CA THR A 53 4.18 -29.62 -33.03
C THR A 53 3.77 -28.50 -32.06
N ASN A 54 2.48 -28.13 -32.08
CA ASN A 54 1.88 -27.12 -31.21
C ASN A 54 2.33 -25.67 -31.45
N LYS A 55 3.12 -25.40 -32.50
CA LYS A 55 3.53 -24.05 -32.91
C LYS A 55 2.84 -23.64 -34.20
N VAL A 56 2.58 -22.34 -34.34
CA VAL A 56 2.17 -21.76 -35.62
C VAL A 56 3.43 -21.49 -36.46
N PRO A 57 3.58 -22.08 -37.67
CA PRO A 57 4.72 -21.81 -38.54
C PRO A 57 4.72 -20.36 -39.03
N ARG A 58 5.90 -19.78 -39.23
CA ARG A 58 6.11 -18.47 -39.83
C ARG A 58 7.32 -18.47 -40.76
N TRP A 59 7.34 -17.58 -41.72
CA TRP A 59 8.56 -17.29 -42.48
C TRP A 59 9.57 -16.62 -41.53
N THR A 60 10.75 -17.23 -41.41
CA THR A 60 11.84 -16.69 -40.58
C THR A 60 12.82 -15.84 -41.38
N ASP A 61 12.78 -15.96 -42.72
CA ASP A 61 13.51 -15.12 -43.65
C ASP A 61 12.60 -14.66 -44.81
N GLY A 62 13.10 -13.72 -45.61
CA GLY A 62 12.39 -13.19 -46.78
C GLY A 62 12.49 -14.06 -48.03
N VAL A 63 13.02 -15.28 -47.93
CA VAL A 63 13.35 -16.14 -49.09
C VAL A 63 12.73 -17.53 -49.03
N GLY A 64 11.96 -17.86 -47.99
CA GLY A 64 11.10 -19.04 -47.96
C GLY A 64 11.50 -20.11 -46.93
N THR A 65 12.23 -19.75 -45.88
CA THR A 65 12.46 -20.65 -44.74
C THR A 65 11.34 -20.53 -43.73
N LEU A 66 10.74 -21.67 -43.36
CA LEU A 66 9.77 -21.76 -42.28
C LEU A 66 10.46 -22.06 -40.94
N GLY A 67 9.97 -21.42 -39.88
CA GLY A 67 10.31 -21.73 -38.50
C GLY A 67 9.17 -21.38 -37.56
N ASP A 68 9.42 -21.45 -36.25
CA ASP A 68 8.35 -21.30 -35.25
C ASP A 68 8.03 -19.84 -34.94
N SER A 69 6.75 -19.55 -34.73
CA SER A 69 6.30 -18.33 -34.07
C SER A 69 6.38 -18.44 -32.54
N ALA A 70 6.17 -17.32 -31.86
CA ALA A 70 6.04 -17.28 -30.41
C ALA A 70 4.73 -17.92 -29.90
N LEU A 71 3.73 -18.14 -30.79
CA LEU A 71 2.45 -18.77 -30.45
C LEU A 71 2.63 -20.27 -30.21
N TYR A 72 2.15 -20.74 -29.06
CA TYR A 72 2.12 -22.13 -28.64
C TYR A 72 0.70 -22.51 -28.23
N SER A 73 0.20 -23.65 -28.69
CA SER A 73 -1.07 -24.22 -28.24
C SER A 73 -0.77 -25.44 -27.37
N ASP A 74 -0.97 -25.36 -26.07
CA ASP A 74 -0.68 -26.47 -25.18
C ASP A 74 -1.63 -27.65 -25.41
N PRO A 75 -1.13 -28.83 -25.81
CA PRO A 75 -2.00 -29.98 -26.09
C PRO A 75 -2.62 -30.58 -24.81
N GLY A 76 -2.04 -30.32 -23.64
CA GLY A 76 -2.58 -30.81 -22.36
C GLY A 76 -3.77 -30.01 -21.87
N THR A 77 -3.68 -28.68 -21.91
CA THR A 77 -4.70 -27.77 -21.36
C THR A 77 -5.60 -27.10 -22.39
N GLY A 78 -5.20 -27.07 -23.67
CA GLY A 78 -5.86 -26.30 -24.72
C GLY A 78 -5.62 -24.78 -24.64
N TRP A 79 -4.67 -24.35 -23.80
CA TRP A 79 -4.36 -22.93 -23.59
C TRP A 79 -3.34 -22.42 -24.61
N VAL A 80 -3.40 -21.12 -24.91
CA VAL A 80 -2.51 -20.49 -25.89
C VAL A 80 -1.45 -19.66 -25.18
N GLY A 81 -0.18 -20.00 -25.38
CA GLY A 81 0.98 -19.25 -24.94
C GLY A 81 1.55 -18.35 -26.05
N LEU A 82 1.96 -17.14 -25.72
CA LEU A 82 2.76 -16.24 -26.55
C LEU A 82 4.09 -16.00 -25.83
N GLY A 83 5.19 -16.53 -26.36
CA GLY A 83 6.51 -16.42 -25.73
C GLY A 83 6.79 -17.45 -24.62
N THR A 84 5.86 -18.36 -24.35
CA THR A 84 6.01 -19.48 -23.40
C THR A 84 5.40 -20.76 -23.97
N ASN A 85 5.99 -21.91 -23.65
CA ASN A 85 5.46 -23.24 -23.97
C ASN A 85 4.70 -23.87 -22.79
N THR A 86 4.58 -23.15 -21.67
CA THR A 86 3.87 -23.58 -20.46
C THR A 86 2.90 -22.46 -20.05
N PRO A 87 1.83 -22.23 -20.85
CA PRO A 87 0.81 -21.25 -20.49
C PRO A 87 0.22 -21.58 -19.13
N SER A 88 -0.01 -20.57 -18.29
CA SER A 88 -0.58 -20.75 -16.94
C SER A 88 -2.04 -20.30 -16.86
N GLY A 89 -2.60 -19.82 -17.97
CA GLY A 89 -4.03 -19.56 -18.15
C GLY A 89 -4.41 -19.69 -19.63
N GLN A 90 -5.72 -19.62 -19.94
CA GLN A 90 -6.28 -19.87 -21.29
C GLN A 90 -5.57 -19.10 -22.41
N PHE A 91 -5.11 -17.89 -22.14
CA PHE A 91 -4.23 -17.12 -23.00
C PHE A 91 -3.13 -16.52 -22.12
N HIS A 92 -1.86 -16.88 -22.35
CA HIS A 92 -0.70 -16.42 -21.57
C HIS A 92 0.33 -15.78 -22.48
N ILE A 93 0.50 -14.47 -22.37
CA ILE A 93 1.61 -13.76 -23.01
C ILE A 93 2.74 -13.60 -21.99
N PHE A 94 3.93 -14.07 -22.33
CA PHE A 94 5.12 -14.09 -21.48
C PHE A 94 6.27 -13.34 -22.17
N GLY A 95 6.88 -12.40 -21.44
CA GLY A 95 8.11 -11.72 -21.83
C GLY A 95 9.27 -12.13 -20.91
N ASN A 96 10.50 -12.10 -21.42
CA ASN A 96 11.70 -12.27 -20.60
C ASN A 96 11.99 -11.00 -19.77
N SER A 97 12.91 -11.08 -18.80
CA SER A 97 13.20 -10.00 -17.85
C SER A 97 13.69 -8.69 -18.49
N ASN A 98 13.99 -8.67 -19.79
CA ASN A 98 14.55 -7.52 -20.50
C ASN A 98 13.62 -6.99 -21.61
N GLN A 99 12.33 -7.38 -21.62
CA GLN A 99 11.37 -6.90 -22.62
C GLN A 99 10.08 -6.35 -21.98
N ASP A 100 9.61 -5.22 -22.53
CA ASP A 100 8.33 -4.61 -22.16
C ASP A 100 7.18 -5.40 -22.78
N LEU A 101 6.31 -5.95 -21.94
CA LEU A 101 5.11 -6.66 -22.37
C LEU A 101 3.89 -5.74 -22.24
N PHE A 102 3.24 -5.41 -23.36
CA PHE A 102 2.04 -4.57 -23.37
C PHE A 102 0.81 -5.24 -22.72
N ALA A 103 0.82 -6.54 -22.42
CA ALA A 103 -0.22 -7.23 -21.62
C ALA A 103 0.22 -8.68 -21.31
N GLY A 104 0.39 -9.06 -20.04
CA GLY A 104 0.61 -10.45 -19.62
C GLY A 104 -0.59 -10.99 -18.84
N MET A 105 -1.21 -12.07 -19.29
CA MET A 105 -2.26 -12.80 -18.56
C MET A 105 -1.67 -14.08 -17.99
N GLY A 106 -1.69 -14.25 -16.67
CA GLY A 106 -1.18 -15.45 -16.02
C GLY A 106 -1.81 -15.61 -14.64
N VAL A 107 -1.95 -16.85 -14.18
CA VAL A 107 -2.47 -17.12 -12.84
C VAL A 107 -1.40 -16.87 -11.78
N ASP A 108 -1.82 -16.20 -10.70
CA ASP A 108 -1.19 -16.30 -9.40
C ASP A 108 -1.43 -17.73 -8.88
N LEU A 109 -0.37 -18.44 -8.49
CA LEU A 109 -0.44 -19.80 -7.93
C LEU A 109 -1.29 -19.88 -6.65
N VAL A 110 -1.69 -18.74 -6.06
CA VAL A 110 -2.48 -18.67 -4.83
C VAL A 110 -3.92 -18.15 -5.05
N ASN A 111 -4.20 -17.27 -6.03
CA ASN A 111 -5.48 -16.53 -6.08
C ASN A 111 -6.19 -16.42 -7.45
N GLY A 112 -5.74 -17.10 -8.50
CA GLY A 112 -6.46 -17.16 -9.79
C GLY A 112 -6.07 -16.08 -10.83
N PRO A 113 -6.84 -15.91 -11.93
CA PRO A 113 -6.37 -15.20 -13.13
C PRO A 113 -6.33 -13.68 -12.94
N ALA A 114 -5.19 -13.06 -13.28
CA ALA A 114 -5.00 -11.61 -13.32
C ALA A 114 -4.44 -11.14 -14.68
N PHE A 115 -4.83 -9.94 -15.08
CA PHE A 115 -4.29 -9.20 -16.23
C PHE A 115 -3.22 -8.24 -15.70
N ASN A 116 -1.94 -8.53 -15.98
CA ASN A 116 -0.78 -7.82 -15.45
C ASN A 116 -0.12 -6.95 -16.54
N PHE A 117 0.19 -5.70 -16.21
CA PHE A 117 1.15 -4.87 -16.94
C PHE A 117 2.38 -4.68 -16.04
N GLY A 118 3.57 -5.17 -16.37
CA GLY A 118 4.79 -4.83 -15.62
C GLY A 118 5.92 -5.87 -15.54
N TYR A 119 7.07 -5.39 -15.07
CA TYR A 119 8.40 -6.02 -15.00
C TYR A 119 8.49 -7.23 -14.04
N GLY A 120 9.31 -8.22 -14.43
CA GLY A 120 9.61 -9.44 -13.70
C GLY A 120 10.37 -9.20 -12.40
N GLY A 121 9.61 -9.00 -11.32
CA GLY A 121 10.10 -8.82 -9.95
C GLY A 121 9.17 -7.97 -9.09
N SER A 122 8.25 -7.23 -9.73
CA SER A 122 7.36 -6.26 -9.07
C SER A 122 6.10 -5.98 -9.90
N SER A 123 5.54 -7.01 -10.54
CA SER A 123 4.28 -6.88 -11.26
C SER A 123 3.16 -6.41 -10.31
N PHE A 124 2.31 -5.53 -10.82
CA PHE A 124 1.04 -5.11 -10.22
C PHE A 124 0.15 -6.33 -9.94
N GLY A 125 0.40 -7.07 -8.85
CA GLY A 125 -0.25 -8.37 -8.72
C GLY A 125 0.32 -9.29 -7.65
N ALA A 126 0.23 -8.86 -6.39
CA ALA A 126 -0.20 -9.75 -5.32
C ALA A 126 -1.45 -9.10 -4.71
N GLY A 127 -2.62 -9.31 -5.33
CA GLY A 127 -3.90 -8.74 -4.89
C GLY A 127 -4.11 -7.22 -5.11
N ALA A 128 -3.33 -6.58 -5.98
CA ALA A 128 -3.44 -5.15 -6.30
C ALA A 128 -3.90 -4.95 -7.75
N GLY A 129 -5.10 -4.40 -7.96
CA GLY A 129 -5.61 -4.11 -9.29
C GLY A 129 -5.04 -2.82 -9.86
N PHE A 130 -4.73 -2.80 -11.17
CA PHE A 130 -4.55 -1.56 -11.94
C PHE A 130 -5.90 -0.80 -12.08
N PHE A 131 -7.00 -1.55 -12.14
CA PHE A 131 -8.40 -1.11 -12.01
C PHE A 131 -9.20 -2.36 -11.61
N ASN A 132 -9.37 -2.62 -10.31
CA ASN A 132 -10.26 -3.70 -9.87
C ASN A 132 -11.65 -3.12 -9.60
N VAL A 133 -12.52 -3.11 -10.62
CA VAL A 133 -13.95 -2.81 -10.47
C VAL A 133 -14.76 -4.10 -10.34
N ARG A 134 -14.25 -5.11 -9.62
CA ARG A 134 -15.05 -6.30 -9.27
C ARG A 134 -15.50 -6.20 -7.82
N PRO A 135 -16.79 -5.95 -7.56
CA PRO A 135 -17.33 -6.16 -6.22
C PRO A 135 -17.22 -7.66 -5.91
N ASN A 136 -16.32 -8.02 -4.99
CA ASN A 136 -16.26 -9.37 -4.41
C ASN A 136 -16.79 -9.29 -2.98
N VAL A 137 -17.98 -9.86 -2.77
CA VAL A 137 -18.68 -9.89 -1.47
C VAL A 137 -17.89 -10.67 -0.40
N LEU A 138 -16.93 -11.51 -0.79
CA LEU A 138 -16.09 -12.30 0.11
C LEU A 138 -14.74 -11.64 0.43
N ALA A 139 -14.48 -10.41 -0.05
CA ALA A 139 -13.18 -9.80 0.14
C ALA A 139 -13.03 -9.12 1.51
N VAL A 140 -11.97 -9.49 2.22
CA VAL A 140 -11.63 -8.97 3.56
C VAL A 140 -10.63 -7.83 3.44
N ALA A 141 -10.81 -6.79 4.26
CA ALA A 141 -9.92 -5.64 4.29
C ALA A 141 -8.44 -6.05 4.47
N PRO A 142 -7.49 -5.38 3.77
CA PRO A 142 -7.71 -4.22 2.90
C PRO A 142 -8.08 -4.58 1.45
N ASN A 143 -8.36 -5.85 1.13
CA ASN A 143 -8.51 -6.33 -0.25
C ASN A 143 -9.98 -6.47 -0.69
N PRO A 144 -10.29 -6.33 -1.99
CA PRO A 144 -9.39 -5.82 -3.03
C PRO A 144 -8.99 -4.36 -2.75
N SER A 145 -7.75 -4.01 -3.10
CA SER A 145 -7.24 -2.64 -2.96
C SER A 145 -6.63 -2.14 -4.26
N LEU A 146 -6.60 -0.82 -4.41
CA LEU A 146 -5.74 -0.13 -5.38
C LEU A 146 -4.43 0.22 -4.66
N ARG A 147 -3.28 -0.16 -5.22
CA ARG A 147 -1.97 0.11 -4.61
C ARG A 147 -1.02 0.77 -5.60
N PHE A 148 -0.24 1.73 -5.10
CA PHE A 148 0.86 2.36 -5.81
C PHE A 148 2.17 1.92 -5.17
N MET A 149 3.05 1.35 -5.98
CA MET A 149 4.31 0.75 -5.55
C MET A 149 5.48 1.44 -6.25
N THR A 150 6.59 1.68 -5.56
CA THR A 150 7.88 2.02 -6.19
C THR A 150 9.01 1.35 -5.41
N ALA A 151 10.04 0.88 -6.11
CA ALA A 151 11.17 0.15 -5.52
C ALA A 151 10.73 -1.02 -4.60
N ASN A 152 9.75 -1.82 -5.04
CA ASN A 152 9.17 -2.93 -4.27
C ASN A 152 8.51 -2.55 -2.92
N ALA A 153 8.24 -1.26 -2.69
CA ALA A 153 7.57 -0.79 -1.48
C ALA A 153 6.22 -0.15 -1.80
N GLN A 154 5.21 -0.43 -0.98
CA GLN A 154 3.92 0.25 -1.06
C GLN A 154 4.08 1.71 -0.64
N ARG A 155 3.70 2.62 -1.53
CA ARG A 155 3.70 4.07 -1.28
C ARG A 155 2.32 4.58 -0.90
N MET A 156 1.28 4.09 -1.59
CA MET A 156 -0.12 4.48 -1.35
C MET A 156 -1.06 3.29 -1.56
N ILE A 157 -2.16 3.25 -0.82
CA ILE A 157 -3.25 2.28 -0.95
C ILE A 157 -4.62 2.95 -0.88
N ILE A 158 -5.59 2.47 -1.66
CA ILE A 158 -7.02 2.66 -1.41
C ILE A 158 -7.61 1.29 -1.08
N THR A 159 -8.14 1.12 0.13
CA THR A 159 -8.66 -0.16 0.62
C THR A 159 -10.06 -0.46 0.07
N ASN A 160 -10.53 -1.70 0.24
CA ASN A 160 -11.90 -2.11 -0.10
C ASN A 160 -13.01 -1.31 0.60
N ILE A 161 -12.70 -0.63 1.71
CA ILE A 161 -13.63 0.24 2.44
C ILE A 161 -13.44 1.74 2.11
N GLY A 162 -12.68 2.05 1.05
CA GLY A 162 -12.49 3.42 0.55
C GLY A 162 -11.51 4.28 1.34
N ARG A 163 -10.68 3.69 2.23
CA ARG A 163 -9.67 4.44 2.96
C ARG A 163 -8.38 4.57 2.17
N VAL A 164 -7.83 5.77 2.13
CA VAL A 164 -6.56 6.11 1.49
C VAL A 164 -5.45 6.12 2.53
N GLY A 165 -4.45 5.26 2.34
CA GLY A 165 -3.22 5.25 3.12
C GLY A 165 -2.04 5.75 2.30
N ILE A 166 -1.22 6.66 2.85
CA ILE A 166 0.07 7.08 2.29
C ILE A 166 1.17 6.73 3.30
N GLY A 167 2.15 5.92 2.90
CA GLY A 167 3.19 5.41 3.81
C GLY A 167 2.68 4.41 4.86
N THR A 168 1.43 3.94 4.74
CA THR A 168 0.81 2.94 5.62
C THR A 168 0.03 1.92 4.79
N THR A 169 -0.06 0.69 5.30
CA THR A 169 -0.83 -0.43 4.70
C THR A 169 -2.19 -0.63 5.33
N ALA A 170 -2.43 -0.04 6.51
CA ALA A 170 -3.63 -0.22 7.31
C ALA A 170 -4.17 1.14 7.79
N PRO A 171 -4.73 1.97 6.88
CA PRO A 171 -5.24 3.29 7.23
C PRO A 171 -6.39 3.20 8.24
N ALA A 172 -6.27 3.94 9.35
CA ALA A 172 -7.29 4.03 10.41
C ALA A 172 -8.38 5.08 10.07
N TYR A 173 -8.05 6.04 9.21
CA TYR A 173 -8.93 7.14 8.79
C TYR A 173 -9.19 7.09 7.27
N VAL A 174 -10.15 7.90 6.78
CA VAL A 174 -10.45 7.99 5.34
C VAL A 174 -9.23 8.44 4.55
N LEU A 175 -8.45 9.36 5.09
CA LEU A 175 -7.10 9.66 4.65
C LEU A 175 -6.17 9.51 5.84
N ASP A 176 -5.18 8.62 5.73
CA ASP A 176 -4.18 8.35 6.76
C ASP A 176 -2.78 8.46 6.15
N VAL A 177 -2.00 9.41 6.65
CA VAL A 177 -0.65 9.72 6.17
C VAL A 177 0.33 9.41 7.28
N ASN A 178 1.15 8.40 7.07
CA ASN A 178 2.29 8.12 7.94
C ASN A 178 3.46 9.01 7.53
N GLY A 179 3.43 10.27 7.96
CA GLY A 179 4.42 11.30 7.62
C GLY A 179 3.85 12.72 7.71
N ALA A 180 4.61 13.69 7.21
CA ALA A 180 4.18 15.08 7.14
C ALA A 180 3.38 15.37 5.85
N GLY A 181 2.34 16.20 5.95
CA GLY A 181 1.61 16.74 4.81
C GLY A 181 2.11 18.14 4.44
N HIS A 182 2.34 18.38 3.15
CA HIS A 182 2.67 19.72 2.61
C HIS A 182 1.54 20.20 1.70
N PHE A 183 0.88 21.29 2.09
CA PHE A 183 -0.22 21.91 1.34
C PHE A 183 0.26 23.25 0.81
N SER A 184 0.40 23.39 -0.51
CA SER A 184 0.85 24.64 -1.17
C SER A 184 -0.26 25.69 -1.32
N GLY A 185 -1.44 25.40 -0.78
CA GLY A 185 -2.61 26.28 -0.77
C GLY A 185 -3.30 26.21 0.58
N ALA A 186 -4.42 26.92 0.72
CA ALA A 186 -5.17 26.96 1.97
C ALA A 186 -5.71 25.57 2.35
N LEU A 187 -5.59 25.21 3.63
CA LEU A 187 -6.25 24.05 4.24
C LEU A 187 -7.51 24.53 4.96
N THR A 188 -8.68 24.10 4.48
CA THR A 188 -9.96 24.30 5.19
C THR A 188 -10.29 23.06 6.01
N VAL A 189 -10.63 23.24 7.29
CA VAL A 189 -11.02 22.17 8.20
C VAL A 189 -12.38 22.54 8.79
N ASP A 190 -13.43 21.81 8.40
CA ASP A 190 -14.79 22.05 8.93
C ASP A 190 -14.96 21.55 10.38
N GLY A 191 -14.11 20.61 10.79
CA GLY A 191 -14.04 20.07 12.14
C GLY A 191 -12.91 20.70 12.98
N ASN A 192 -12.39 19.93 13.93
CA ASN A 192 -11.31 20.37 14.81
C ASN A 192 -9.94 19.91 14.33
N ILE A 193 -8.91 20.71 14.61
CA ILE A 193 -7.51 20.26 14.55
C ILE A 193 -7.16 19.59 15.89
N ALA A 194 -7.00 18.27 15.87
CA ALA A 194 -6.64 17.48 17.05
C ALA A 194 -5.12 17.34 17.19
N ALA A 195 -4.46 18.39 17.70
CA ALA A 195 -3.02 18.39 17.94
C ALA A 195 -2.62 17.61 19.22
N LYS A 196 -1.43 16.98 19.21
CA LYS A 196 -0.88 16.27 20.38
C LYS A 196 -0.46 17.24 21.49
N TYR A 197 0.15 18.35 21.10
CA TYR A 197 0.59 19.42 22.00
C TYR A 197 -0.47 20.53 22.04
N GLN A 198 -0.46 21.36 23.09
CA GLN A 198 -1.63 22.16 23.51
C GLN A 198 -1.37 23.66 23.60
N ASP A 199 -0.33 24.14 22.91
CA ASP A 199 0.07 25.53 22.82
C ASP A 199 0.10 26.04 21.38
N VAL A 200 -0.07 27.35 21.23
CA VAL A 200 0.03 28.07 19.95
C VAL A 200 1.26 28.95 20.02
N ALA A 201 2.19 28.75 19.10
CA ALA A 201 3.46 29.47 19.04
C ALA A 201 3.70 30.08 17.66
N GLU A 202 4.40 31.21 17.63
CA GLU A 202 4.81 31.89 16.40
C GLU A 202 6.33 31.90 16.26
N TRP A 203 6.83 31.82 15.02
CA TRP A 203 8.24 32.00 14.72
C TRP A 203 8.65 33.47 14.81
N VAL A 204 9.28 33.85 15.93
CA VAL A 204 9.71 35.23 16.24
C VAL A 204 11.24 35.31 16.26
N ALA A 205 11.80 36.43 15.79
CA ALA A 205 13.25 36.64 15.75
C ALA A 205 13.81 36.94 17.14
N SER A 206 15.08 36.56 17.36
CA SER A 206 15.85 36.90 18.55
C SER A 206 17.34 36.85 18.23
N ASP A 207 18.10 37.81 18.77
CA ASP A 207 19.57 37.79 18.73
C ASP A 207 20.17 36.90 19.84
N ASP A 208 19.37 36.56 20.86
CA ASP A 208 19.74 35.60 21.90
C ASP A 208 19.60 34.15 21.42
N ASP A 209 20.42 33.24 21.98
CA ASP A 209 20.19 31.80 21.90
C ASP A 209 19.20 31.35 22.98
N LEU A 210 17.93 31.18 22.56
CA LEU A 210 16.82 30.95 23.46
C LEU A 210 16.50 29.45 23.60
N ALA A 211 16.89 28.86 24.72
CA ALA A 211 16.51 27.48 25.05
C ALA A 211 15.01 27.35 25.35
N PRO A 212 14.38 26.17 25.14
CA PRO A 212 12.99 25.92 25.52
C PRO A 212 12.67 26.29 26.97
N GLY A 213 11.44 26.73 27.22
CA GLY A 213 10.93 27.15 28.53
C GLY A 213 11.42 28.52 29.01
N THR A 214 12.27 29.19 28.23
CA THR A 214 12.72 30.56 28.53
C THR A 214 11.56 31.54 28.36
N VAL A 215 11.31 32.34 29.40
CA VAL A 215 10.36 33.45 29.37
C VAL A 215 10.99 34.62 28.62
N VAL A 216 10.25 35.19 27.69
CA VAL A 216 10.74 36.26 26.81
C VAL A 216 9.89 37.51 26.91
N VAL A 217 10.52 38.64 26.60
CA VAL A 217 9.89 39.96 26.46
C VAL A 217 10.09 40.48 25.05
N ILE A 218 9.23 41.40 24.61
CA ILE A 218 9.42 42.16 23.38
C ILE A 218 10.74 42.91 23.50
N ASP A 219 11.61 42.74 22.51
CA ASP A 219 12.82 43.53 22.41
C ASP A 219 12.47 44.94 21.88
N SER A 220 12.82 45.96 22.64
CA SER A 220 12.61 47.35 22.25
C SER A 220 13.62 47.88 21.23
N GLU A 221 14.73 47.16 21.02
CA GLU A 221 15.81 47.54 20.11
C GLU A 221 15.66 46.89 18.73
N THR A 222 14.95 45.76 18.66
CA THR A 222 14.76 44.97 17.44
C THR A 222 13.30 44.95 17.01
N ILE A 223 13.02 45.32 15.75
CA ILE A 223 11.66 45.26 15.19
C ILE A 223 11.23 43.80 15.10
N ASP A 224 10.05 43.48 15.65
CA ASP A 224 9.46 42.12 15.59
C ASP A 224 10.35 41.04 16.25
N GLY A 225 11.10 41.44 17.28
CA GLY A 225 12.03 40.60 18.03
C GLY A 225 11.63 40.38 19.48
N VAL A 226 12.18 39.32 20.07
CA VAL A 226 12.11 39.06 21.51
C VAL A 226 13.50 38.84 22.08
N THR A 227 13.64 39.05 23.38
CA THR A 227 14.84 38.75 24.17
C THR A 227 14.45 38.07 25.48
N SER A 228 15.40 37.42 26.15
CA SER A 228 15.16 36.82 27.47
C SER A 228 14.68 37.86 28.49
N SER A 229 13.61 37.54 29.23
CA SER A 229 13.14 38.42 30.31
C SER A 229 14.21 38.54 31.40
N ALA A 230 14.52 39.74 31.89
CA ALA A 230 15.54 39.93 32.93
C ALA A 230 15.08 40.79 34.12
N ARG A 231 13.80 41.17 34.14
CA ARG A 231 13.23 42.07 35.15
C ARG A 231 11.91 41.51 35.68
N PRO A 232 11.66 41.60 36.99
CA PRO A 232 10.41 41.14 37.56
C PRO A 232 9.26 42.06 37.17
N TYR A 233 8.09 41.47 36.87
CA TYR A 233 6.89 42.21 36.44
C TYR A 233 7.10 43.09 35.19
N ASP A 234 7.83 42.58 34.19
CA ASP A 234 8.01 43.30 32.94
C ASP A 234 6.70 43.31 32.14
N SER A 235 6.23 44.49 31.76
CA SER A 235 5.00 44.65 30.96
C SER A 235 5.19 44.30 29.49
N HIS A 236 6.42 44.07 29.05
CA HIS A 236 6.73 43.64 27.69
C HIS A 236 6.74 42.12 27.54
N VAL A 237 6.30 41.36 28.55
CA VAL A 237 6.25 39.89 28.48
C VAL A 237 5.50 39.42 27.24
N ALA A 238 6.19 38.63 26.42
CA ALA A 238 5.72 38.24 25.09
C ALA A 238 5.33 36.76 25.01
N GLY A 239 5.83 35.94 25.93
CA GLY A 239 5.52 34.51 25.97
C GLY A 239 6.68 33.66 26.46
N VAL A 240 6.69 32.41 26.02
CA VAL A 240 7.71 31.42 26.39
C VAL A 240 8.16 30.65 25.17
N VAL A 241 9.44 30.33 25.07
CA VAL A 241 9.98 29.46 24.02
C VAL A 241 9.37 28.06 24.15
N SER A 242 8.60 27.63 23.15
CA SER A 242 8.05 26.28 23.07
C SER A 242 9.03 25.33 22.38
N SER A 243 9.13 24.10 22.88
CA SER A 243 9.93 23.04 22.25
C SER A 243 9.15 22.28 21.17
N GLN A 244 7.82 22.14 21.33
CA GLN A 244 6.96 21.33 20.49
C GLN A 244 5.54 21.90 20.49
N PRO A 245 5.26 22.98 19.74
CA PRO A 245 3.94 23.58 19.76
C PRO A 245 2.86 22.69 19.15
N GLY A 246 1.63 22.83 19.63
CA GLY A 246 0.45 22.22 19.01
C GLY A 246 0.14 22.82 17.64
N LEU A 247 0.25 24.14 17.56
CA LEU A 247 0.13 24.91 16.33
C LEU A 247 1.30 25.90 16.23
N ALA A 248 2.10 25.78 15.18
CA ALA A 248 3.15 26.74 14.84
C ALA A 248 2.66 27.70 13.75
N LEU A 249 2.86 28.98 13.96
CA LEU A 249 2.51 30.07 13.05
C LEU A 249 3.76 30.80 12.55
N GLY A 250 3.64 31.49 11.43
CA GLY A 250 4.75 32.17 10.79
C GLY A 250 5.68 31.21 10.03
N THR A 251 6.84 31.73 9.63
CA THR A 251 7.82 30.99 8.81
C THR A 251 9.07 30.70 9.63
N GLN A 252 9.48 29.43 9.62
CA GLN A 252 10.76 29.03 10.19
C GLN A 252 11.91 29.79 9.50
N GLY A 253 12.87 30.25 10.29
CA GLY A 253 14.05 30.94 9.79
C GLY A 253 15.22 30.81 10.74
N GLU A 254 16.42 31.10 10.24
CA GLU A 254 17.60 31.26 11.09
C GLU A 254 17.37 32.41 12.09
N GLY A 255 17.81 32.23 13.34
CA GLY A 255 17.58 33.21 14.42
C GLY A 255 16.11 33.35 14.86
N LYS A 256 15.21 32.47 14.42
CA LYS A 256 13.81 32.46 14.87
C LYS A 256 13.51 31.31 15.82
N PHE A 257 12.68 31.59 16.81
CA PHE A 257 12.27 30.65 17.84
C PHE A 257 10.74 30.60 17.91
N GLN A 258 10.20 29.45 18.34
CA GLN A 258 8.76 29.27 18.50
C GLN A 258 8.32 29.86 19.84
N ILE A 259 7.72 31.04 19.83
CA ILE A 259 7.26 31.74 21.04
C ILE A 259 5.78 31.46 21.26
N ALA A 260 5.47 30.70 22.30
CA ALA A 260 4.09 30.41 22.69
C ALA A 260 3.49 31.57 23.48
N THR A 261 2.31 32.00 23.03
CA THR A 261 1.54 33.08 23.65
C THR A 261 0.35 32.56 24.47
N VAL A 262 -0.10 31.34 24.17
CA VAL A 262 -1.26 30.70 24.81
C VAL A 262 -1.10 29.19 24.86
N GLY A 263 -1.74 28.57 25.86
CA GLY A 263 -1.82 27.12 26.01
C GLY A 263 -0.90 26.58 27.08
N ARG A 264 -0.62 25.27 27.06
CA ARG A 264 0.13 24.59 28.14
C ARG A 264 1.59 24.41 27.75
N VAL A 265 2.49 25.12 28.43
CA VAL A 265 3.92 25.17 28.10
C VAL A 265 4.76 24.84 29.34
N ARG A 266 5.88 24.17 29.14
CA ARG A 266 6.92 23.99 30.17
C ARG A 266 7.68 25.30 30.31
N VAL A 267 7.71 25.88 31.50
CA VAL A 267 8.29 27.20 31.76
C VAL A 267 9.37 27.06 32.82
N LYS A 268 10.53 27.67 32.57
CA LYS A 268 11.56 27.83 33.59
C LYS A 268 11.05 28.81 34.63
N ALA A 269 11.04 28.39 35.89
CA ALA A 269 10.53 29.16 36.99
C ALA A 269 11.55 29.23 38.13
N ASP A 270 11.51 30.32 38.87
CA ASP A 270 12.28 30.58 40.08
C ASP A 270 11.32 30.80 41.26
N ALA A 271 11.47 29.97 42.29
CA ALA A 271 10.71 30.02 43.53
C ALA A 271 11.52 30.65 44.69
N SER A 272 12.56 31.44 44.41
CA SER A 272 13.30 32.17 45.45
C SER A 272 12.44 33.27 46.10
N HIS A 273 11.46 33.79 45.36
CA HIS A 273 10.49 34.80 45.81
C HIS A 273 9.25 34.22 46.52
N GLY A 274 9.24 32.90 46.72
CA GLY A 274 8.17 32.15 47.34
C GLY A 274 7.83 30.89 46.53
N SER A 275 7.44 29.83 47.24
CA SER A 275 6.97 28.59 46.63
C SER A 275 5.80 28.85 45.67
N ILE A 276 5.86 28.24 44.50
CA ILE A 276 4.80 28.26 43.49
C ILE A 276 3.88 27.06 43.74
N ALA A 277 2.60 27.33 43.95
CA ALA A 277 1.54 26.33 44.05
C ALA A 277 0.72 26.29 42.74
N ILE A 278 0.01 25.18 42.52
CA ILE A 278 -0.92 25.06 41.39
C ILE A 278 -1.99 26.16 41.49
N GLY A 279 -2.23 26.88 40.41
CA GLY A 279 -3.17 27.98 40.31
C GLY A 279 -2.58 29.37 40.58
N ASP A 280 -1.35 29.44 41.11
CA ASP A 280 -0.66 30.71 41.31
C ASP A 280 -0.45 31.43 39.98
N LEU A 281 -0.67 32.75 39.99
CA LEU A 281 -0.35 33.62 38.86
C LEU A 281 1.17 33.80 38.79
N LEU A 282 1.70 33.76 37.58
CA LEU A 282 3.12 33.90 37.30
C LEU A 282 3.40 35.17 36.48
N VAL A 283 4.56 35.77 36.74
CA VAL A 283 5.12 36.95 36.06
C VAL A 283 6.59 36.67 35.71
N THR A 284 7.23 37.52 34.93
CA THR A 284 8.70 37.47 34.77
C THR A 284 9.41 37.66 36.11
N SER A 285 10.60 37.08 36.29
CA SER A 285 11.44 37.23 37.49
C SER A 285 12.67 38.12 37.23
N ASP A 286 13.48 38.31 38.25
CA ASP A 286 14.82 38.91 38.19
C ASP A 286 15.92 37.92 37.73
N VAL A 287 15.62 36.62 37.66
CA VAL A 287 16.47 35.60 37.06
C VAL A 287 16.16 35.49 35.57
N THR A 288 17.17 35.76 34.74
CA THR A 288 17.03 35.79 33.28
C THR A 288 16.29 34.57 32.72
N GLY A 289 15.26 34.82 31.91
CA GLY A 289 14.50 33.81 31.20
C GLY A 289 13.55 32.98 32.06
N THR A 290 13.26 33.39 33.30
CA THR A 290 12.41 32.61 34.22
C THR A 290 11.18 33.38 34.69
N ALA A 291 10.15 32.62 35.06
CA ALA A 291 8.96 33.11 35.72
C ALA A 291 9.08 33.03 37.25
N MET A 292 8.35 33.86 37.98
CA MET A 292 8.19 33.76 39.43
C MET A 292 6.72 33.94 39.83
N LYS A 293 6.40 33.60 41.08
CA LYS A 293 5.07 33.86 41.66
C LYS A 293 4.76 35.36 41.65
N SER A 294 3.60 35.71 41.10
CA SER A 294 3.04 37.05 41.17
C SER A 294 2.54 37.35 42.58
N GLN A 295 2.93 38.50 43.12
CA GLN A 295 2.46 39.01 44.41
C GLN A 295 1.43 40.12 44.16
N PRO A 296 0.24 40.06 44.78
CA PRO A 296 -0.76 41.11 44.64
C PRO A 296 -0.29 42.40 45.30
N VAL A 297 -0.73 43.53 44.75
CA VAL A 297 -0.59 44.88 45.33
C VAL A 297 -1.94 45.35 45.86
N LYS A 298 -1.93 46.10 46.97
CA LYS A 298 -3.13 46.70 47.55
C LYS A 298 -3.35 48.11 46.98
N ILE A 299 -4.55 48.35 46.47
CA ILE A 299 -5.03 49.70 46.11
C ILE A 299 -6.34 49.93 46.86
N GLY A 300 -6.26 50.68 47.97
CA GLY A 300 -7.35 50.75 48.94
C GLY A 300 -7.61 49.37 49.57
N ASP A 301 -8.87 48.93 49.55
CA ASP A 301 -9.32 47.65 50.10
C ASP A 301 -9.28 46.49 49.08
N ILE A 302 -8.77 46.75 47.87
CA ILE A 302 -8.72 45.77 46.78
C ILE A 302 -7.29 45.26 46.60
N GLU A 303 -7.12 43.94 46.61
CA GLU A 303 -5.89 43.27 46.15
C GLU A 303 -5.99 42.97 44.66
N MET A 304 -4.98 43.40 43.90
CA MET A 304 -4.91 43.14 42.46
C MET A 304 -3.49 42.74 42.03
N HIS A 305 -3.39 41.96 40.97
CA HIS A 305 -2.12 41.74 40.27
C HIS A 305 -1.88 42.84 39.23
N ARG A 306 -0.62 43.15 38.92
CA ARG A 306 -0.25 44.23 38.00
C ARG A 306 -0.68 43.89 36.56
N PRO A 307 -1.62 44.64 35.95
CA PRO A 307 -2.05 44.39 34.58
C PRO A 307 -0.88 44.46 33.58
N GLY A 308 -0.94 43.68 32.51
CA GLY A 308 0.09 43.64 31.46
C GLY A 308 1.39 42.90 31.83
N THR A 309 1.50 42.36 33.06
CA THR A 309 2.72 41.64 33.51
C THR A 309 2.52 40.14 33.65
N LEU A 310 1.28 39.68 33.55
CA LEU A 310 0.90 38.29 33.81
C LEU A 310 1.29 37.39 32.64
N LEU A 311 2.05 36.34 32.95
CA LEU A 311 2.42 35.30 31.99
C LEU A 311 1.34 34.22 31.90
N GLY A 312 0.81 33.80 33.05
CA GLY A 312 -0.13 32.69 33.12
C GLY A 312 -0.35 32.15 34.53
N LYS A 313 -0.88 30.94 34.61
CA LYS A 313 -1.13 30.22 35.87
C LYS A 313 -0.34 28.92 35.95
N ALA A 314 0.28 28.66 37.10
CA ALA A 314 0.99 27.42 37.35
C ALA A 314 0.03 26.22 37.31
N LEU A 315 0.39 25.17 36.57
CA LEU A 315 -0.28 23.87 36.55
C LEU A 315 0.49 22.79 37.33
N GLU A 316 1.74 23.09 37.69
CA GLU A 316 2.59 22.27 38.55
C GLU A 316 3.25 23.14 39.63
N PRO A 317 3.53 22.60 40.82
CA PRO A 317 4.16 23.34 41.90
C PRO A 317 5.69 23.39 41.76
N LEU A 318 6.32 24.40 42.39
CA LEU A 318 7.76 24.48 42.62
C LEU A 318 8.02 24.99 44.04
N ALA A 319 8.57 24.14 44.91
CA ALA A 319 8.70 24.46 46.33
C ALA A 319 9.79 25.52 46.63
N SER A 320 10.91 25.45 45.92
CA SER A 320 12.08 26.33 46.14
C SER A 320 13.06 26.24 44.97
N GLY A 321 13.90 27.26 44.80
CA GLY A 321 14.96 27.27 43.78
C GLY A 321 14.41 27.38 42.36
N GLN A 322 15.21 26.98 41.37
CA GLN A 322 14.84 27.03 39.96
C GLN A 322 14.44 25.64 39.43
N GLY A 323 13.51 25.59 38.49
CA GLY A 323 13.08 24.37 37.84
C GLY A 323 12.14 24.63 36.67
N GLU A 324 11.74 23.58 35.96
CA GLU A 324 10.73 23.69 34.90
C GLU A 324 9.39 23.18 35.40
N ILE A 325 8.35 24.01 35.27
CA ILE A 325 6.98 23.65 35.64
C ILE A 325 6.03 23.83 34.47
N LEU A 326 4.96 23.05 34.44
CA LEU A 326 3.88 23.27 33.49
C LEU A 326 3.08 24.52 33.86
N VAL A 327 2.82 25.39 32.89
CA VAL A 327 2.05 26.64 33.05
C VAL A 327 0.98 26.71 31.97
N LEU A 328 -0.21 27.17 32.34
CA LEU A 328 -1.23 27.63 31.41
C LEU A 328 -0.94 29.08 31.06
N LEU A 329 -0.38 29.33 29.87
CA LEU A 329 -0.13 30.66 29.34
C LEU A 329 -1.45 31.34 29.00
N SER A 330 -1.55 32.59 29.45
CA SER A 330 -2.67 33.48 29.20
C SER A 330 -2.16 34.91 29.32
N LEU A 331 -1.32 35.32 28.36
CA LEU A 331 -0.85 36.70 28.28
C LEU A 331 -2.09 37.62 28.22
N GLN A 332 -2.24 38.48 29.23
CA GLN A 332 -3.39 39.36 29.45
C GLN A 332 -2.95 40.79 29.75
#